data_AF-A0AA40C4D0-F1
#
_entry.id   AF-A0AA40C4D0-F1
#
_cell.length_a   1.000
_cell.length_b   1.000
_cell.length_c   1.000
_cell.angle_alpha   90.00
_cell.angle_beta   90.00
_cell.angle_gamma   90.00
#
_symmetry.space_group_name_H-M   'P 1'
#
loop_
_entity.id
_entity.type
_entity.pdbx_description
1 polymer ?
#
loop_
_entity_poly.entity_id
_entity_poly.type
_entity_poly.pdbx_seq_one_letter_code
_entity_poly.pdbx_strand_id
1 'polypeptide(L)'
;MFVLPTDPPTSLACDAIGNVFTLPIENIVDGNPASAEPHDVRQVWVANKIVGTEHCRFKGHHGKYLGCDKIGVFSATSEAVSPLESFSIISTADTPGTFQIQTLRDTFLTVRASRSSKAGAAPEVRGDETDITFDTTLRIRMQARFKPRLKASKEGKAREKISRRELEEAVGRRIDDDEARRLKRARREGDYHEVLLNIKVKNKHDKYG
;
A
#
# COMPACT_ATOMS: atom_id res chain seq x y z
N MET A 1 -7.10 -3.21 7.06
CA MET A 1 -7.25 -3.96 8.31
C MET A 1 -5.97 -3.83 9.10
N PHE A 2 -6.06 -3.48 10.38
CA PHE A 2 -4.90 -3.49 11.29
C PHE A 2 -4.90 -4.83 12.00
N VAL A 3 -3.82 -5.60 11.86
CA VAL A 3 -3.63 -6.88 12.56
C VAL A 3 -2.73 -6.60 13.75
N LEU A 4 -3.30 -6.76 14.94
CA LEU A 4 -2.68 -6.42 16.21
C LEU A 4 -1.78 -7.57 16.69
N PRO A 5 -0.70 -7.28 17.43
CA PRO A 5 0.25 -8.28 17.92
C PRO A 5 -0.29 -9.01 19.17
N THR A 6 -1.49 -9.58 19.07
CA THR A 6 -2.10 -10.39 20.14
C THR A 6 -1.97 -11.88 19.84
N ASP A 7 -2.16 -12.72 20.87
CA ASP A 7 -2.23 -14.17 20.73
C ASP A 7 -3.54 -14.71 21.33
N PRO A 8 -4.49 -15.22 20.51
CA PRO A 8 -4.45 -15.29 19.05
C PRO A 8 -4.53 -13.88 18.38
N PRO A 9 -4.13 -13.74 17.10
CA PRO A 9 -4.17 -12.47 16.40
C PRO A 9 -5.58 -11.87 16.30
N THR A 10 -5.68 -10.58 16.61
CA THR A 10 -6.92 -9.80 16.55
C THR A 10 -6.77 -8.62 15.59
N SER A 11 -7.89 -8.07 15.14
CA SER A 11 -7.96 -6.86 14.34
C SER A 11 -8.46 -5.68 15.16
N LEU A 12 -7.96 -4.48 14.86
CA LEU A 12 -8.60 -3.25 15.29
C LEU A 12 -9.96 -3.13 14.59
N ALA A 13 -11.03 -3.09 15.36
CA ALA A 13 -12.39 -3.02 14.84
C ALA A 13 -13.18 -1.87 15.48
N CYS A 14 -14.27 -1.48 14.84
CA CYS A 14 -15.25 -0.57 15.43
C CYS A 14 -16.69 -0.99 15.16
N ASP A 15 -17.59 -0.70 16.09
CA ASP A 15 -19.04 -0.87 15.89
C ASP A 15 -19.69 0.36 15.27
N ALA A 16 -21.00 0.29 15.01
CA ALA A 16 -21.77 1.37 14.39
C ALA A 16 -21.91 2.62 15.29
N ILE A 17 -21.71 2.49 16.60
CA ILE A 17 -21.79 3.60 17.57
C ILE A 17 -20.42 4.27 17.71
N GLY A 18 -19.35 3.62 17.26
CA GLY A 18 -17.99 4.13 17.27
C GLY A 18 -17.14 3.61 18.42
N ASN A 19 -17.55 2.54 19.11
CA ASN A 19 -16.67 1.89 20.07
C ASN A 19 -15.56 1.16 19.31
N VAL A 20 -14.31 1.35 19.72
CA VAL A 20 -13.14 0.69 19.14
C VAL A 20 -12.68 -0.44 20.06
N PHE A 21 -12.44 -1.62 19.50
CA PHE A 21 -12.12 -2.83 20.26
C PHE A 21 -11.27 -3.81 19.42
N THR A 22 -10.77 -4.85 20.08
CA THR A 22 -10.11 -5.98 19.41
C THR A 22 -11.13 -7.03 19.00
N LEU A 23 -11.09 -7.46 17.73
CA LEU A 23 -11.94 -8.53 17.21
C LEU A 23 -11.05 -9.67 16.71
N PRO A 24 -11.24 -10.93 17.18
CA PRO A 24 -10.48 -12.08 16.67
C PRO A 24 -10.51 -12.18 15.14
N ILE A 25 -9.46 -12.72 14.53
CA ILE A 25 -9.38 -12.92 13.07
C ILE A 25 -9.63 -14.40 12.75
N GLU A 26 -10.75 -14.71 12.09
CA GLU A 26 -11.09 -16.08 11.67
C GLU A 26 -10.38 -16.48 10.37
N ASN A 27 -10.35 -15.58 9.38
CA ASN A 27 -9.69 -15.81 8.10
C ASN A 27 -8.18 -15.60 8.21
N ILE A 28 -7.50 -16.57 8.81
CA ILE A 28 -6.05 -16.60 9.00
C ILE A 28 -5.51 -18.02 8.79
N VAL A 29 -4.50 -18.15 7.93
CA VAL A 29 -3.87 -19.46 7.64
C VAL A 29 -2.82 -19.74 8.70
N ASP A 30 -2.97 -20.86 9.42
CA ASP A 30 -2.05 -21.34 10.47
C ASP A 30 -1.70 -20.29 11.53
N GLY A 31 -2.62 -19.38 11.85
CA GLY A 31 -2.39 -18.28 12.78
C GLY A 31 -1.37 -17.24 12.29
N ASN A 32 -0.92 -17.30 11.04
CA ASN A 32 0.07 -16.37 10.49
C ASN A 32 -0.53 -14.97 10.23
N PRO A 33 -0.11 -13.90 10.94
CA PRO A 33 -0.66 -12.56 10.76
C PRO A 33 -0.47 -11.99 9.34
N ALA A 34 0.46 -12.52 8.55
CA ALA A 34 0.69 -12.11 7.17
C ALA A 34 -0.32 -12.67 6.16
N SER A 35 -1.06 -13.73 6.52
CA SER A 35 -2.14 -14.30 5.70
C SER A 35 -3.53 -13.77 6.07
N ALA A 36 -3.62 -12.98 7.16
CA ALA A 36 -4.88 -12.47 7.68
C ALA A 36 -5.69 -11.64 6.66
N GLU A 37 -6.97 -11.97 6.54
CA GLU A 37 -7.96 -11.27 5.72
C GLU A 37 -9.18 -10.85 6.57
N PRO A 38 -9.80 -9.69 6.28
CA PRO A 38 -11.00 -9.28 7.01
C PRO A 38 -12.16 -10.21 6.68
N HIS A 39 -12.83 -10.72 7.71
CA HIS A 39 -14.07 -11.50 7.58
C HIS A 39 -15.30 -10.73 8.07
N ASP A 40 -15.09 -9.64 8.82
CA ASP A 40 -16.13 -8.76 9.32
C ASP A 40 -15.87 -7.33 8.83
N VAL A 41 -16.93 -6.63 8.40
CA VAL A 41 -16.85 -5.25 7.92
C VAL A 41 -16.29 -4.29 8.98
N ARG A 42 -16.48 -4.60 10.27
CA ARG A 42 -15.99 -3.82 11.41
C ARG A 42 -14.47 -3.76 11.48
N GLN A 43 -13.76 -4.69 10.83
CA GLN A 43 -12.29 -4.75 10.75
C GLN A 43 -11.71 -3.87 9.62
N VAL A 44 -12.60 -3.31 8.79
CA VAL A 44 -12.22 -2.59 7.58
C VAL A 44 -12.17 -1.08 7.86
N TRP A 45 -11.03 -0.50 7.47
CA TRP A 45 -10.76 0.93 7.57
C TRP A 45 -10.32 1.45 6.20
N VAL A 46 -10.86 2.60 5.80
CA VAL A 46 -10.43 3.33 4.61
C VAL A 46 -9.36 4.33 5.02
N ALA A 47 -8.14 4.14 4.53
CA ALA A 47 -6.99 4.97 4.85
C ALA A 47 -6.74 6.02 3.76
N ASN A 48 -6.76 7.30 4.11
CA ASN A 48 -6.49 8.41 3.19
C ASN A 48 -5.45 9.37 3.78
N LYS A 49 -4.51 9.85 2.95
CA LYS A 49 -3.60 10.94 3.31
C LYS A 49 -4.38 12.26 3.50
N ILE A 50 -4.03 13.04 4.51
CA ILE A 50 -4.58 14.37 4.78
C ILE A 50 -3.88 15.36 3.84
N VAL A 51 -4.66 16.18 3.14
CA VAL A 51 -4.13 17.12 2.15
C VAL A 51 -3.25 18.16 2.84
N GLY A 52 -2.06 18.41 2.31
CA GLY A 52 -1.11 19.37 2.86
C GLY A 52 -0.27 18.86 4.03
N THR A 53 -0.42 17.60 4.45
CA THR A 53 0.41 17.00 5.52
C THR A 53 0.87 15.60 5.12
N GLU A 54 1.77 15.00 5.90
CA GLU A 54 2.19 13.60 5.76
C GLU A 54 1.31 12.62 6.56
N HIS A 55 0.30 13.12 7.26
CA HIS A 55 -0.55 12.31 8.12
C HIS A 55 -1.65 11.58 7.34
N CYS A 56 -2.08 10.46 7.89
CA CYS A 56 -3.20 9.68 7.40
C CYS A 56 -4.39 9.77 8.36
N ARG A 57 -5.59 9.59 7.81
CA ARG A 57 -6.83 9.37 8.56
C ARG A 57 -7.41 8.02 8.19
N PHE A 58 -8.12 7.40 9.14
CA PHE A 58 -8.76 6.11 8.95
C PHE A 58 -10.27 6.24 9.17
N LYS A 59 -11.06 5.92 8.15
CA LYS A 59 -12.52 5.98 8.19
C LYS A 59 -13.09 4.57 8.35
N GLY A 60 -13.91 4.36 9.38
CA GLY A 60 -14.60 3.10 9.62
C GLY A 60 -15.74 2.88 8.63
N HIS A 61 -16.28 1.66 8.62
CA HIS A 61 -17.37 1.23 7.75
C HIS A 61 -18.65 2.09 7.87
N HIS A 62 -18.93 2.62 9.07
CA HIS A 62 -20.08 3.48 9.40
C HIS A 62 -19.83 4.96 9.10
N GLY A 63 -18.70 5.29 8.47
CA GLY A 63 -18.46 6.62 7.94
C GLY A 63 -17.89 7.65 8.92
N LYS A 64 -17.46 7.22 10.11
CA LYS A 64 -16.75 8.06 11.09
C LYS A 64 -15.25 7.78 11.07
N TYR A 65 -14.45 8.70 11.59
CA TYR A 65 -12.99 8.58 11.65
C TYR A 65 -12.52 7.99 12.97
N LEU A 66 -11.51 7.11 12.91
CA LEU A 66 -10.74 6.69 14.08
C LEU A 66 -10.06 7.91 14.68
N GLY A 67 -10.32 8.16 15.95
CA GLY A 67 -9.68 9.19 16.76
C GLY A 67 -9.06 8.59 18.01
N CYS A 68 -8.00 9.24 18.51
CA CYS A 68 -7.38 8.94 19.79
C CYS A 68 -7.41 10.18 20.66
N ASP A 69 -8.05 10.08 21.83
CA ASP A 69 -8.13 11.20 22.76
C ASP A 69 -6.82 11.42 23.55
N LYS A 70 -6.80 12.49 24.35
CA LYS A 70 -5.61 12.89 25.12
C LYS A 70 -5.18 11.86 26.17
N ILE A 71 -6.09 10.99 26.60
CA ILE A 71 -5.80 9.95 27.58
C ILE A 71 -5.57 8.60 26.91
N GLY A 72 -5.44 8.51 25.58
CA GLY A 72 -5.14 7.28 24.86
C GLY A 72 -6.33 6.34 24.62
N VAL A 73 -7.57 6.82 24.71
CA VAL A 73 -8.76 6.04 24.32
C VAL A 73 -9.01 6.21 22.83
N PHE A 74 -9.16 5.09 22.12
CA PHE A 74 -9.61 5.09 20.74
C PHE A 74 -11.13 5.07 20.65
N SER A 75 -11.67 5.86 19.71
CA SER A 75 -13.08 5.84 19.33
C SER A 75 -13.23 6.18 17.86
N ALA A 76 -14.40 5.91 17.28
CA ALA A 76 -14.72 6.23 15.90
C ALA A 76 -16.08 6.95 15.81
N THR A 77 -16.18 8.12 16.42
CA THR A 77 -17.44 8.87 16.56
C THR A 77 -17.48 10.16 15.72
N SER A 78 -16.31 10.71 15.36
CA SER A 78 -16.20 11.99 14.67
C SER A 78 -16.46 11.88 13.15
N GLU A 79 -17.20 12.82 12.59
CA GLU A 79 -17.34 13.02 11.13
C GLU A 79 -16.28 13.97 10.56
N ALA A 80 -15.59 14.70 11.42
CA ALA A 80 -14.57 15.66 11.06
C ALA A 80 -13.18 15.12 11.41
N VAL A 81 -12.19 15.58 10.65
CA VAL A 81 -10.79 15.23 10.89
C VAL A 81 -10.15 16.37 11.65
N SER A 82 -9.71 16.10 12.88
CA SER A 82 -8.92 17.00 13.70
C SER A 82 -7.53 16.37 13.97
N PRO A 83 -6.67 17.01 14.77
CA PRO A 83 -5.45 16.38 15.25
C PRO A 83 -5.68 15.03 15.96
N LEU A 84 -6.86 14.78 16.52
CA LEU A 84 -7.19 13.51 17.20
C LEU A 84 -7.39 12.35 16.21
N GLU A 85 -7.82 12.63 14.98
CA GLU A 85 -8.07 11.65 13.90
C GLU A 85 -6.91 11.57 12.89
N SER A 86 -5.77 12.17 13.22
CA SER A 86 -4.60 12.28 12.36
C SER A 86 -3.45 11.43 12.92
N PHE A 87 -2.87 10.59 12.07
CA PHE A 87 -1.83 9.64 12.48
C PHE A 87 -0.67 9.59 11.50
N SER A 88 0.52 9.32 12.01
CA SER A 88 1.70 8.97 11.20
C SER A 88 1.85 7.45 11.16
N ILE A 89 2.16 6.90 9.99
CA ILE A 89 2.42 5.47 9.80
C ILE A 89 3.92 5.30 9.60
N ILE A 90 4.59 4.63 10.53
CA ILE A 90 6.04 4.48 10.53
C ILE A 90 6.36 3.00 10.29
N SER A 91 7.13 2.68 9.25
CA SER A 91 7.61 1.31 9.03
C SER A 91 8.62 0.91 10.11
N THR A 92 8.50 -0.31 10.64
CA THR A 92 9.48 -0.82 11.61
C THR A 92 10.68 -1.41 10.84
N ALA A 93 11.89 -0.93 11.12
CA ALA A 93 13.08 -1.31 10.37
C ALA A 93 13.43 -2.80 10.52
N ASP A 94 13.35 -3.32 11.74
CA ASP A 94 13.82 -4.67 12.08
C ASP A 94 12.81 -5.77 11.75
N THR A 95 11.55 -5.41 11.51
CA THR A 95 10.47 -6.38 11.22
C THR A 95 9.73 -5.99 9.95
N PRO A 96 10.15 -6.51 8.78
CA PRO A 96 9.51 -6.20 7.51
C PRO A 96 8.00 -6.47 7.52
N GLY A 97 7.24 -5.49 7.00
CA GLY A 97 5.78 -5.60 6.89
C GLY A 97 5.01 -5.22 8.17
N THR A 98 5.69 -4.76 9.22
CA THR A 98 5.07 -4.16 10.40
C THR A 98 5.25 -2.65 10.45
N PHE A 99 4.35 -2.00 11.19
CA PHE A 99 4.22 -0.55 11.26
C PHE A 99 3.86 -0.12 12.68
N GLN A 100 4.25 1.10 13.01
CA GLN A 100 3.79 1.84 14.18
C GLN A 100 2.73 2.84 13.72
N ILE A 101 1.67 3.00 14.50
CA ILE A 101 0.66 4.05 14.30
C ILE A 101 0.86 5.09 15.38
N GLN A 102 1.44 6.22 15.01
CA GLN A 102 1.76 7.30 15.92
C GLN A 102 0.66 8.37 15.88
N THR A 103 0.22 8.82 17.05
CA THR A 103 -0.66 9.98 17.20
C THR A 103 0.14 11.28 17.03
N LEU A 104 -0.54 12.42 16.85
CA LEU A 104 0.14 13.73 16.84
C LEU A 104 0.65 14.21 18.22
N ARG A 105 0.60 13.34 19.25
CA ARG A 105 1.17 13.58 20.58
C ARG A 105 2.41 12.71 20.83
N ASP A 106 3.00 12.18 19.76
CA ASP A 106 4.18 11.30 19.80
C ASP A 106 3.99 10.00 20.60
N THR A 107 2.74 9.59 20.80
CA THR A 107 2.37 8.29 21.39
C THR A 107 1.94 7.29 20.32
N PHE A 108 1.97 6.00 20.63
CA PHE A 108 1.68 4.91 19.70
C PHE A 108 0.41 4.15 20.07
N LEU A 109 -0.26 3.63 19.04
CA LEU A 109 -1.26 2.59 19.20
C LEU A 109 -0.59 1.34 19.76
N THR A 110 -1.09 0.84 20.88
CA THR A 110 -0.65 -0.37 21.56
C THR A 110 -1.84 -1.25 21.91
N VAL A 111 -1.58 -2.54 22.12
CA VAL A 111 -2.51 -3.47 22.77
C VAL A 111 -2.05 -3.78 24.18
N ARG A 112 -2.98 -3.87 25.13
CA ARG A 112 -2.69 -4.27 26.51
C ARG A 112 -3.59 -5.42 26.91
N ALA A 113 -3.11 -6.22 27.87
CA ALA A 113 -3.96 -7.22 28.51
C ALA A 113 -5.23 -6.54 29.08
N SER A 114 -6.36 -7.25 29.02
CA SER A 114 -7.62 -6.73 29.54
C SER A 114 -7.51 -6.44 31.04
N ARG A 115 -8.04 -5.31 31.50
CA ARG A 115 -8.18 -5.04 32.94
C ARG A 115 -9.45 -5.65 33.54
N SER A 116 -10.27 -6.31 32.72
CA SER A 116 -11.47 -6.99 33.18
C SER A 116 -11.12 -8.26 33.96
N SER A 117 -11.80 -8.48 35.08
CA SER A 117 -11.71 -9.73 35.86
C SER A 117 -12.42 -10.92 35.19
N LYS A 118 -13.06 -10.71 34.04
CA LYS A 118 -13.73 -11.77 33.29
C LYS A 118 -12.69 -12.68 32.62
N ALA A 119 -12.87 -13.99 32.80
CA ALA A 119 -12.07 -14.97 32.09
C ALA A 119 -12.24 -14.80 30.57
N GLY A 120 -11.12 -14.75 29.83
CA GLY A 120 -11.12 -14.58 28.38
C GLY A 120 -11.47 -13.16 27.91
N ALA A 121 -11.32 -12.14 28.76
CA ALA A 121 -11.57 -10.78 28.35
C ALA A 121 -10.63 -10.32 27.22
N ALA A 122 -11.21 -9.65 26.22
CA ALA A 122 -10.48 -9.22 25.04
C ALA A 122 -9.41 -8.16 25.40
N PRO A 123 -8.23 -8.19 24.75
CA PRO A 123 -7.21 -7.17 24.93
C PRO A 123 -7.76 -5.75 24.69
N GLU A 124 -7.27 -4.79 25.45
CA GLU A 124 -7.62 -3.37 25.32
C GLU A 124 -6.70 -2.69 24.30
N VAL A 125 -7.26 -1.87 23.40
CA VAL A 125 -6.48 -1.01 22.50
C VAL A 125 -6.31 0.36 23.14
N ARG A 126 -5.07 0.87 23.14
CA ARG A 126 -4.69 2.13 23.77
C ARG A 126 -3.76 2.93 22.88
N GLY A 127 -3.80 4.25 22.97
CA GLY A 127 -2.99 5.18 22.17
C GLY A 127 -2.08 6.06 23.01
N ASP A 128 -1.74 5.63 24.22
CA ASP A 128 -0.93 6.36 25.20
C ASP A 128 0.45 5.73 25.43
N GLU A 129 0.90 4.82 24.55
CA GLU A 129 2.24 4.22 24.67
C GLU A 129 3.32 5.18 24.15
N THR A 130 4.40 5.36 24.89
CA THR A 130 5.47 6.30 24.51
C THR A 130 6.61 5.63 23.76
N ASP A 131 6.81 4.34 24.00
CA ASP A 131 7.92 3.57 23.45
C ASP A 131 7.46 2.63 22.34
N ILE A 132 8.33 2.41 21.36
CA ILE A 132 8.12 1.37 20.37
C ILE A 132 8.43 0.02 21.03
N THR A 133 7.42 -0.83 21.14
CA THR A 133 7.53 -2.16 21.76
C THR A 133 6.91 -3.22 20.86
N PHE A 134 6.92 -4.48 21.29
CA PHE A 134 6.21 -5.55 20.60
C PHE A 134 4.71 -5.22 20.45
N ASP A 135 4.09 -4.70 21.52
CA ASP A 135 2.65 -4.45 21.57
C ASP A 135 2.18 -3.27 20.70
N THR A 136 3.10 -2.39 20.30
CA THR A 136 2.82 -1.30 19.34
C THR A 136 3.06 -1.71 17.89
N THR A 137 3.75 -2.84 17.66
CA THR A 137 4.23 -3.27 16.35
C THR A 137 3.18 -4.11 15.64
N LEU A 138 2.38 -3.48 14.78
CA LEU A 138 1.24 -4.11 14.10
C LEU A 138 1.46 -4.32 12.60
N ARG A 139 0.61 -5.11 11.95
CA ARG A 139 0.60 -5.24 10.48
C ARG A 139 -0.58 -4.50 9.88
N ILE A 140 -0.37 -3.90 8.71
CA ILE A 140 -1.45 -3.30 7.91
C ILE A 140 -1.69 -4.18 6.68
N ARG A 141 -2.90 -4.72 6.59
CA ARG A 141 -3.36 -5.52 5.43
C ARG A 141 -4.27 -4.68 4.55
N MET A 142 -4.01 -4.72 3.25
CA MET A 142 -4.72 -3.97 2.20
C MET A 142 -5.25 -4.93 1.14
N GLN A 143 -6.49 -4.73 0.71
CA GLN A 143 -7.09 -5.52 -0.37
C GLN A 143 -6.27 -5.37 -1.66
N ALA A 144 -6.07 -6.47 -2.39
CA ALA A 144 -5.19 -6.52 -3.57
C ALA A 144 -5.51 -5.43 -4.61
N ARG A 145 -6.79 -5.15 -4.85
CA ARG A 145 -7.24 -4.10 -5.81
C ARG A 145 -6.81 -2.68 -5.44
N PHE A 146 -6.52 -2.41 -4.18
CA PHE A 146 -6.13 -1.09 -3.68
C PHE A 146 -4.63 -0.95 -3.45
N LYS A 147 -3.85 -2.03 -3.61
CA LYS A 147 -2.39 -1.94 -3.52
C LYS A 147 -1.86 -0.98 -4.60
N PRO A 148 -1.00 -0.01 -4.25
CA PRO A 148 -0.40 0.88 -5.23
C PRO A 148 0.28 0.07 -6.32
N ARG A 149 -0.20 0.19 -7.56
CA ARG A 149 0.52 -0.34 -8.71
C ARG A 149 1.75 0.54 -8.85
N LEU A 150 2.93 0.04 -8.46
CA LEU A 150 4.20 0.76 -8.57
C LEU A 150 4.28 1.42 -9.95
N LYS A 151 4.39 2.75 -9.96
CA LYS A 151 4.48 3.57 -11.19
C LYS A 151 5.74 3.25 -12.03
N ALA A 152 6.65 2.41 -11.53
CA ALA A 152 7.76 1.84 -12.30
C ALA A 152 7.32 1.21 -13.63
N SER A 153 6.09 0.67 -13.72
CA SER A 153 5.55 0.15 -14.98
C SER A 153 5.30 1.25 -16.04
N LYS A 154 5.10 2.52 -15.65
CA LYS A 154 4.87 3.61 -16.60
C LYS A 154 6.17 4.15 -17.18
N GLU A 155 7.25 4.21 -16.42
CA GLU A 155 8.58 4.61 -16.91
C GLU A 155 9.15 3.60 -17.92
N GLY A 156 9.00 2.30 -17.65
CA GLY A 156 9.35 1.26 -18.63
C GLY A 156 8.52 1.37 -19.93
N LYS A 157 7.21 1.56 -19.82
CA LYS A 157 6.31 1.72 -20.98
C LYS A 157 6.54 3.02 -21.77
N ALA A 158 7.02 4.08 -21.12
CA ALA A 158 7.41 5.31 -21.81
C ALA A 158 8.69 5.10 -22.64
N ARG A 159 9.66 4.31 -22.14
CA ARG A 159 10.86 3.91 -22.90
C ARG A 159 10.54 2.98 -24.09
N GLU A 160 9.42 2.25 -24.04
CA GLU A 160 8.97 1.33 -25.10
C GLU A 160 8.24 2.04 -26.26
N LYS A 161 7.66 3.22 -26.06
CA LYS A 161 6.91 3.93 -27.10
C LYS A 161 7.81 4.82 -27.93
N ILE A 162 8.51 4.23 -28.90
CA ILE A 162 9.11 4.98 -30.00
C ILE A 162 8.07 5.22 -31.11
N SER A 163 7.98 6.47 -31.56
CA SER A 163 7.11 6.90 -32.66
C SER A 163 7.67 6.45 -34.01
N ARG A 164 6.81 6.39 -35.04
CA ARG A 164 7.25 6.05 -36.41
C ARG A 164 8.30 7.06 -36.91
N ARG A 165 8.12 8.34 -36.60
CA ARG A 165 9.02 9.42 -37.01
C ARG A 165 10.43 9.21 -36.45
N GLU A 166 10.55 8.83 -35.19
CA GLU A 166 11.86 8.54 -34.57
C GLU A 166 12.52 7.28 -35.17
N LEU A 167 11.74 6.28 -35.58
CA LEU A 167 12.26 5.12 -36.30
C LEU A 167 12.76 5.50 -37.70
N GLU A 168 12.04 6.35 -38.42
CA GLU A 168 12.43 6.86 -39.74
C GLU A 168 13.70 7.71 -39.68
N GLU A 169 13.83 8.56 -38.64
CA GLU A 169 15.03 9.35 -38.38
C GLU A 169 16.22 8.45 -38.02
N ALA A 170 16.01 7.44 -37.17
CA ALA A 170 17.04 6.48 -36.82
C ALA A 170 17.51 5.66 -38.04
N VAL A 171 16.60 5.30 -38.95
CA VAL A 171 16.91 4.59 -40.20
C VAL A 171 17.51 5.53 -41.26
N GLY A 172 17.16 6.82 -41.25
CA GLY A 172 17.59 7.83 -42.21
C GLY A 172 16.73 7.88 -43.49
N ARG A 173 15.55 7.26 -43.48
CA ARG A 173 14.57 7.29 -44.59
C ARG A 173 13.16 6.96 -44.09
N ARG A 174 12.16 7.20 -44.94
CA ARG A 174 10.82 6.65 -44.71
C ARG A 174 10.87 5.13 -44.71
N ILE A 175 10.15 4.53 -43.76
CA ILE A 175 10.05 3.09 -43.57
C ILE A 175 8.62 2.65 -43.83
N ASP A 176 8.44 1.41 -44.27
CA ASP A 176 7.11 0.82 -44.42
C ASP A 176 6.54 0.33 -43.06
N ASP A 177 5.30 -0.13 -43.08
CA ASP A 177 4.60 -0.59 -41.88
C ASP A 177 5.21 -1.85 -41.26
N ASP A 178 5.80 -2.72 -42.08
CA ASP A 178 6.40 -3.96 -41.63
C ASP A 178 7.78 -3.74 -41.02
N GLU A 179 8.58 -2.84 -41.60
CA GLU A 179 9.84 -2.32 -41.04
C GLU A 179 9.60 -1.63 -39.70
N ALA A 180 8.55 -0.79 -39.60
CA ALA A 180 8.17 -0.14 -38.35
C ALA A 180 7.74 -1.16 -37.28
N ARG A 181 6.98 -2.20 -37.64
CA ARG A 181 6.61 -3.28 -36.72
C ARG A 181 7.83 -4.09 -36.27
N ARG A 182 8.75 -4.39 -37.19
CA ARG A 182 9.97 -5.16 -36.91
C ARG A 182 10.90 -4.43 -35.94
N LEU A 183 11.10 -3.13 -36.13
CA LEU A 183 11.91 -2.30 -35.21
C LEU A 183 11.27 -2.16 -33.83
N LYS A 184 9.93 -2.01 -33.75
CA LYS A 184 9.22 -1.99 -32.46
C LYS A 184 9.30 -3.32 -31.73
N ARG A 185 9.25 -4.44 -32.46
CA ARG A 185 9.44 -5.79 -31.90
C ARG A 185 10.87 -5.98 -31.39
N ALA A 186 11.86 -5.64 -32.20
CA ALA A 186 13.28 -5.72 -31.84
C ALA A 186 13.63 -4.93 -30.57
N ARG A 187 13.00 -3.76 -30.37
CA ARG A 187 13.16 -2.96 -29.14
C ARG A 187 12.56 -3.63 -27.89
N ARG A 188 11.50 -4.44 -28.05
CA ARG A 188 10.92 -5.23 -26.96
C ARG A 188 11.77 -6.46 -26.64
N GLU A 189 12.42 -7.03 -27.66
CA GLU A 189 13.22 -8.27 -27.56
C GLU A 189 14.70 -7.99 -27.25
N GLY A 190 15.13 -6.71 -27.25
CA GLY A 190 16.50 -6.29 -26.92
C GLY A 190 17.46 -6.20 -28.11
N ASP A 191 17.01 -6.58 -29.30
CA ASP A 191 17.82 -6.67 -30.53
C ASP A 191 17.64 -5.47 -31.49
N TYR A 192 17.40 -4.27 -30.93
CA TYR A 192 17.06 -3.10 -31.74
C TYR A 192 18.18 -2.66 -32.68
N HIS A 193 19.44 -2.69 -32.23
CA HIS A 193 20.57 -2.14 -32.96
C HIS A 193 20.97 -3.02 -34.15
N GLU A 194 20.90 -4.35 -34.03
CA GLU A 194 21.23 -5.25 -35.14
C GLU A 194 20.17 -5.18 -36.23
N VAL A 195 18.88 -5.17 -35.85
CA VAL A 195 17.77 -5.01 -36.80
C VAL A 195 17.82 -3.65 -37.50
N LEU A 196 18.19 -2.57 -36.78
CA LEU A 196 18.37 -1.25 -37.35
C LEU A 196 19.49 -1.22 -38.41
N LEU A 197 20.63 -1.85 -38.12
CA LEU A 197 21.75 -1.97 -39.06
C LEU A 197 21.34 -2.75 -40.30
N ASN A 198 20.65 -3.88 -40.13
CA ASN A 198 20.19 -4.71 -41.24
C ASN A 198 19.24 -3.95 -42.20
N ILE A 199 18.31 -3.15 -41.66
CA ILE A 199 17.39 -2.33 -42.47
C ILE A 199 18.16 -1.22 -43.22
N LYS A 200 19.18 -0.62 -42.59
CA LYS A 200 20.05 0.38 -43.25
C LYS A 200 20.87 -0.22 -44.38
N VAL A 201 21.46 -1.41 -44.17
CA VAL A 201 22.33 -2.09 -45.14
C VAL A 201 21.52 -2.58 -46.35
N LYS A 202 20.32 -3.13 -46.13
CA LYS A 202 19.45 -3.62 -47.23
C LYS A 202 19.09 -2.53 -48.24
N ASN A 203 19.11 -1.26 -47.83
CA ASN A 203 18.89 -0.12 -48.72
C ASN A 203 20.13 0.30 -49.53
N LYS A 204 21.33 -0.13 -49.13
CA LYS A 204 22.61 0.16 -49.81
C LYS A 204 23.01 -0.95 -50.80
N HIS A 205 22.05 -1.58 -51.48
CA HIS A 205 22.42 -2.43 -52.60
C HIS A 205 22.93 -1.56 -53.76
N ASP A 206 24.19 -1.80 -54.07
CA ASP A 206 25.05 -1.07 -55.00
C ASP A 206 24.45 -0.99 -56.40
N LYS A 207 24.50 0.19 -57.00
CA LYS A 207 23.97 0.48 -58.34
C LYS A 207 25.09 0.53 -59.38
N TYR A 208 26.04 -0.40 -59.27
CA TYR A 208 27.08 -0.64 -60.27
C TYR A 208 27.11 -2.14 -60.59
N GLY A 209 26.39 -2.47 -61.66
CA GLY A 209 26.37 -3.74 -62.39
C GLY A 209 25.77 -3.46 -63.75
#